data_AF-A0A165MHK1-F1
#
_entry.id   AF-A0A165MHK1-F1
#
_cell.length_a   1.000
_cell.length_b   1.000
_cell.length_c   1.000
_cell.angle_alpha   90.00
_cell.angle_beta   90.00
_cell.angle_gamma   90.00
#
_symmetry.space_group_name_H-M   'P 1'
#
loop_
_entity.id
_entity.type
_entity.pdbx_description
1 polymer ?
#
loop_
_entity_poly.entity_id
_entity_poly.type
_entity_poly.pdbx_seq_one_letter_code
_entity_poly.pdbx_strand_id
1 'polypeptide(L)' 'LDVEDALAYLDRVKHEFLDTPEMYNRFLDIMKRFKAGQIDTPQAVAQITELFEGRSELIEGFNVFLPSGYHID' A
#
# COMPACT_ATOMS: atom_id res chain seq x y z
N LEU A 1 11.07 10.40 5.33
CA LEU A 1 10.29 9.17 5.55
C LEU A 1 11.25 8.16 6.10
N ASP A 2 11.20 7.99 7.41
CA ASP A 2 12.05 7.04 8.09
C ASP A 2 11.47 5.63 7.95
N VAL A 3 12.33 4.62 8.04
CA VAL A 3 11.93 3.20 7.97
C VAL A 3 10.92 2.87 9.08
N GLU A 4 10.97 3.59 10.21
CA GLU A 4 10.02 3.46 11.32
C GLU A 4 8.58 3.80 10.89
N ASP A 5 8.36 4.86 10.10
CA ASP A 5 7.03 5.23 9.61
C ASP A 5 6.47 4.14 8.68
N ALA A 6 7.32 3.59 7.81
CA ALA A 6 6.94 2.51 6.90
C ALA A 6 6.56 1.23 7.66
N LEU A 7 7.28 0.89 8.71
CA LEU A 7 6.96 -0.25 9.57
C LEU A 7 5.65 -0.04 10.34
N ALA A 8 5.44 1.16 10.90
CA ALA A 8 4.20 1.50 11.58
C ALA A 8 2.98 1.44 10.64
N TYR A 9 3.12 1.91 9.40
CA TYR A 9 2.07 1.80 8.39
C TYR A 9 1.78 0.34 8.03
N LEU A 10 2.80 -0.49 7.83
CA LEU A 10 2.64 -1.92 7.57
C LEU A 10 1.91 -2.63 8.71
N ASP A 11 2.21 -2.28 9.96
CA ASP A 11 1.53 -2.82 11.13
C ASP A 11 0.05 -2.43 11.14
N ARG A 12 -0.27 -1.18 10.81
CA ARG A 12 -1.66 -0.70 10.67
C ARG A 12 -2.42 -1.45 9.58
N VAL A 13 -1.84 -1.60 8.38
CA VAL A 13 -2.43 -2.40 7.29
C VAL A 13 -2.67 -3.83 7.75
N LYS A 14 -1.69 -4.45 8.43
CA LYS A 14 -1.84 -5.80 8.97
C LYS A 14 -2.96 -5.90 10.00
N HIS A 15 -3.13 -4.88 10.84
CA HIS A 15 -4.18 -4.83 11.84
C HIS A 15 -5.57 -4.74 11.19
N GLU A 16 -5.71 -3.87 10.19
CA GLU A 16 -6.93 -3.69 9.39
C GLU A 16 -7.34 -4.94 8.58
N PHE A 17 -6.36 -5.77 8.23
CA PHE A 17 -6.58 -7.03 7.49
C PHE A 17 -6.38 -8.28 8.36
N LEU A 18 -6.48 -8.17 9.69
CA LEU A 18 -6.40 -9.33 10.60
C LEU A 18 -7.41 -10.42 10.24
N ASP A 19 -8.65 -10.00 9.97
CA ASP A 19 -9.75 -10.91 9.59
C ASP A 19 -9.67 -11.36 8.12
N THR A 20 -8.79 -10.74 7.32
CA THR A 20 -8.68 -10.99 5.88
C THR A 20 -7.22 -11.09 5.43
N PRO A 21 -6.50 -12.15 5.83
CA PRO A 21 -5.07 -12.31 5.53
C PRO A 21 -4.76 -12.37 4.02
N GLU A 22 -5.76 -12.72 3.20
CA GLU A 22 -5.65 -12.69 1.73
C GLU A 22 -5.37 -11.29 1.19
N MET A 23 -6.01 -10.27 1.77
CA MET A 23 -5.83 -8.86 1.37
C MET A 23 -4.43 -8.36 1.75
N TYR A 24 -3.96 -8.69 2.95
CA TYR A 24 -2.60 -8.38 3.38
C TYR A 24 -1.55 -9.06 2.48
N ASN A 25 -1.77 -10.32 2.11
CA ASN A 25 -0.89 -11.04 1.18
C ASN A 25 -0.88 -10.39 -0.22
N ARG A 26 -2.04 -9.94 -0.73
CA ARG A 26 -2.09 -9.18 -2.00
C ARG A 26 -1.31 -7.88 -1.92
N PHE A 27 -1.41 -7.14 -0.82
CA PHE A 27 -0.62 -5.91 -0.63
C PHE A 27 0.89 -6.21 -0.71
N LEU A 28 1.35 -7.24 0.00
CA LEU A 28 2.75 -7.66 -0.05
C LEU A 28 3.19 -8.13 -1.44
N ASP A 29 2.31 -8.81 -2.18
CA ASP A 29 2.59 -9.22 -3.56
C ASP A 29 2.80 -8.02 -4.47
N ILE A 30 1.92 -7.01 -4.40
CA ILE A 30 2.07 -5.76 -5.17
C ILE A 30 3.41 -5.08 -4.84
N MET A 31 3.73 -4.95 -3.55
CA MET A 31 5.00 -4.35 -3.11
C MET A 31 6.23 -5.14 -3.59
N LYS A 32 6.17 -6.48 -3.59
CA LYS A 32 7.23 -7.33 -4.14
C LYS A 32 7.39 -7.15 -5.64
N ARG A 33 6.28 -7.11 -6.39
CA ARG A 33 6.27 -6.93 -7.85
C ARG A 33 6.81 -5.56 -8.23
N PHE A 34 6.45 -4.52 -7.47
CA PHE A 34 6.99 -3.17 -7.63
C PHE A 34 8.50 -3.14 -7.36
N LYS A 35 8.96 -3.73 -6.24
CA LYS A 35 10.39 -3.83 -5.91
C LYS A 35 11.19 -4.66 -6.92
N ALA A 36 10.56 -5.68 -7.52
CA ALA A 36 11.15 -6.51 -8.57
C ALA A 36 11.16 -5.81 -9.94
N GLY A 37 10.56 -4.63 -10.09
CA GLY A 37 10.43 -3.92 -11.36
C GLY A 37 9.47 -4.60 -12.35
N GLN A 38 8.57 -5.45 -11.86
CA GLN A 38 7.56 -6.12 -12.70
C GLN A 38 6.34 -5.24 -12.99
N ILE A 39 6.09 -4.26 -12.14
CA ILE A 39 5.03 -3.27 -12.30
C ILE A 39 5.61 -1.89 -12.03
N ASP A 40 5.16 -0.89 -12.80
CA ASP A 40 5.57 0.50 -12.60
C ASP A 40 4.76 1.18 -11.49
N THR A 41 5.23 2.34 -11.03
CA THR A 41 4.55 3.16 -10.02
C THR A 41 3.04 3.35 -10.28
N PRO A 42 2.57 3.74 -11.48
CA PRO A 42 1.14 3.90 -11.72
C PRO A 42 0.35 2.58 -11.66
N GLN A 43 0.95 1.43 -12.02
CA GLN A 43 0.30 0.13 -11.87
C GLN A 43 0.23 -0.31 -10.40
N ALA A 44 1.29 -0.07 -9.63
CA ALA A 44 1.30 -0.35 -8.19
C ALA A 44 0.25 0.49 -7.47
N VAL A 45 0.17 1.78 -7.80
CA VAL A 45 -0.85 2.71 -7.28
C VAL A 45 -2.25 2.19 -7.56
N ALA A 46 -2.59 1.91 -8.83
CA ALA A 46 -3.93 1.45 -9.19
C ALA A 46 -4.35 0.18 -8.45
N GLN A 47 -3.45 -0.80 -8.32
CA GLN A 47 -3.76 -2.03 -7.57
C GLN A 47 -3.92 -1.80 -6.07
N ILE A 48 -3.18 -0.85 -5.49
CA ILE A 48 -3.32 -0.49 -4.08
C ILE A 48 -4.62 0.27 -3.84
N THR A 49 -5.04 1.15 -4.77
CA THR A 49 -6.34 1.82 -4.74
C THR A 49 -7.48 0.81 -4.74
N GLU A 50 -7.46 -0.17 -5.65
CA GLU A 50 -8.47 -1.24 -5.69
C GLU A 50 -8.43 -2.11 -4.43
N LEU A 51 -7.23 -2.42 -3.92
CA LEU A 51 -7.09 -3.25 -2.72
C LEU A 51 -7.62 -2.54 -1.46
N PHE A 52 -7.47 -1.22 -1.40
CA PHE A 52 -7.93 -0.40 -0.28
C PHE A 52 -9.25 0.32 -0.59
N GLU A 53 -9.98 -0.14 -1.60
CA GLU A 53 -11.28 0.43 -1.96
C GLU A 53 -12.22 0.42 -0.73
N GLY A 54 -12.79 1.58 -0.40
CA GLY A 54 -13.62 1.77 0.79
C GLY A 54 -12.85 1.95 2.11
N ARG A 55 -11.51 2.00 2.09
CA ARG A 55 -10.66 2.22 3.27
C ARG A 55 -9.77 3.46 3.10
N SER A 56 -10.40 4.64 3.17
CA SER A 56 -9.75 5.94 2.98
C SER A 56 -8.55 6.17 3.90
N GLU A 57 -8.60 5.69 5.15
CA GLU A 57 -7.50 5.85 6.12
C GLU A 57 -6.20 5.16 5.67
N LEU A 58 -6.31 4.01 4.98
CA LEU A 58 -5.15 3.31 4.44
C LEU A 58 -4.59 4.04 3.23
N ILE A 59 -5.46 4.52 2.35
CA ILE A 59 -5.07 5.30 1.16
C ILE A 59 -4.32 6.58 1.56
N GLU A 60 -4.85 7.33 2.53
CA GLU A 60 -4.20 8.53 3.07
C GLU A 60 -2.83 8.24 3.66
N GLY A 61 -2.71 7.16 4.44
CA GLY A 61 -1.42 6.72 4.97
C GLY A 61 -0.44 6.34 3.86
N PHE A 62 -0.92 5.70 2.80
CA PHE A 62 -0.08 5.32 1.65
C PHE A 62 0.39 6.53 0.84
N ASN A 63 -0.44 7.57 0.70
CA ASN A 63 -0.10 8.80 -0.01
C ASN A 63 1.16 9.49 0.54
N VAL A 64 1.43 9.34 1.84
CA VAL A 64 2.65 9.88 2.46
C VAL A 64 3.91 9.15 1.98
N PHE A 65 3.80 7.90 1.53
CA PHE A 65 4.92 7.11 0.99
C PHE A 65 5.13 7.30 -0.52
N LEU A 66 4.21 7.96 -1.20
CA LEU A 66 4.32 8.24 -2.63
C LEU A 66 5.23 9.45 -2.88
N PRO A 67 6.10 9.40 -3.90
CA PRO A 67 6.92 10.54 -4.27
C PRO A 67 6.06 11.68 -4.82
N SER A 68 6.55 12.92 -4.65
CA SER A 68 5.89 14.14 -5.08
C SER A 68 5.47 14.07 -6.55
N GLY A 69 4.16 13.98 -6.81
CA GLY A 69 3.58 13.81 -8.14
C GLY A 69 2.63 12.61 -8.28
N TYR A 70 2.61 11.71 -7.29
CA TYR A 70 1.64 10.61 -7.21
C TYR A 70 0.73 10.80 -6.00
N HIS A 71 -0.58 10.71 -6.23
CA HIS A 71 -1.62 10.79 -5.22
C HIS A 71 -2.73 9.79 -5.58
N ILE A 72 -3.34 9.21 -4.56
CA ILE A 72 -4.48 8.31 -4.66
C ILE A 72 -5.68 9.00 -4.01
N ASP A 73 -6.77 9.14 -4.77
CA ASP A 73 -8.07 9.67 -4.34
C ASP A 73 -9.09 8.54 -4.11
#